data_AF-A0A0C9QZQ4-F1
#
_entry.id   AF-A0A0C9QZQ4-F1
#
_cell.length_a   1.000
_cell.length_b   1.000
_cell.length_c   1.000
_cell.angle_alpha   90.00
_cell.angle_beta   90.00
_cell.angle_gamma   90.00
#
_symmetry.space_group_name_H-M   'P 1'
#
loop_
_entity.id
_entity.type
_entity.pdbx_description
1 polymer ?
#
loop_
_entity_poly.entity_id
_entity_poly.type
_entity_poly.pdbx_seq_one_letter_code
_entity_poly.pdbx_strand_id
1 'polypeptide(L)'
;GSGDEKEDPNTGIGAFRFMLECNRGRTMLEFQELMTVFQLLHWNGSLKAMRERQCSRQEVVAHYSHRALDDDMRSQMALDWVAREHEGGGGVVAMELGLAERELETARLAGRELRFPKEKKDILMLAHAQVCPQ
;
A
#
# COMPACT_ATOMS: atom_id res chain seq x y z
N GLY A 1 12.02 -8.05 32.69
CA GLY A 1 10.78 -8.61 32.10
C GLY A 1 10.68 -8.07 30.70
N SER A 2 10.88 -8.93 29.70
CA SER A 2 11.09 -8.56 28.29
C SER A 2 9.96 -9.11 27.40
N GLY A 3 8.75 -9.21 27.97
CA GLY A 3 7.58 -9.83 27.35
C GLY A 3 6.64 -8.84 26.66
N ASP A 4 6.49 -7.62 27.18
CA ASP A 4 5.40 -6.71 26.78
C ASP A 4 5.61 -6.00 25.42
N GLU A 5 6.84 -5.69 25.01
CA GLU A 5 7.07 -4.93 23.76
C GLU A 5 6.70 -5.72 22.49
N LYS A 6 6.79 -7.06 22.55
CA LYS A 6 6.40 -7.94 21.43
C LYS A 6 4.89 -8.16 21.36
N GLU A 7 4.17 -7.80 22.42
CA GLU A 7 2.72 -7.92 22.51
C GLU A 7 2.03 -6.58 22.29
N ASP A 8 2.73 -5.45 22.49
CA ASP A 8 2.21 -4.13 22.14
C ASP A 8 1.88 -4.08 20.65
N PRO A 9 0.58 -4.00 20.29
CA PRO A 9 0.17 -3.88 18.91
C PRO A 9 0.83 -2.66 18.27
N ASN A 10 1.06 -1.56 19.01
CA ASN A 10 1.57 -0.30 18.48
C ASN A 10 3.00 -0.37 17.92
N THR A 11 3.72 -1.46 18.16
CA THR A 11 5.01 -1.72 17.52
C THR A 11 4.84 -2.32 16.11
N GLY A 12 5.84 -2.13 15.25
CA GLY A 12 5.86 -2.77 13.92
C GLY A 12 5.82 -4.31 14.00
N ILE A 13 6.42 -4.88 15.05
CA ILE A 13 6.41 -6.33 15.31
C ILE A 13 5.01 -6.80 15.74
N GLY A 14 4.35 -6.07 16.65
CA GLY A 14 2.99 -6.38 17.07
C GLY A 14 1.99 -6.29 15.92
N ALA A 15 2.12 -5.30 15.05
CA ALA A 15 1.30 -5.18 13.84
C ALA A 15 1.52 -6.37 12.88
N PHE A 16 2.77 -6.78 12.65
CA PHE A 16 3.05 -7.93 11.79
C PHE A 16 2.53 -9.25 12.37
N ARG A 17 2.69 -9.46 13.69
CA ARG A 17 2.12 -10.62 14.39
C ARG A 17 0.59 -10.65 14.27
N PHE A 18 -0.07 -9.52 14.49
CA PHE A 18 -1.52 -9.40 14.33
C PHE A 18 -1.96 -9.77 12.90
N MET A 19 -1.24 -9.33 11.88
CA MET A 19 -1.51 -9.71 10.49
C MET A 19 -1.38 -11.21 10.26
N LEU A 20 -0.36 -11.87 10.83
CA LEU A 20 -0.21 -13.33 10.71
C LEU A 20 -1.36 -14.07 11.38
N GLU A 21 -1.74 -13.70 12.59
CA GLU A 21 -2.83 -14.35 13.33
C GLU A 21 -4.19 -14.16 12.63
N CYS A 22 -4.49 -12.97 12.12
CA CYS A 22 -5.75 -12.67 11.44
C CYS A 22 -5.92 -13.38 10.08
N ASN A 23 -4.84 -13.93 9.52
CA ASN A 23 -4.84 -14.59 8.22
C ASN A 23 -4.58 -16.10 8.31
N ARG A 24 -4.71 -16.70 9.51
CA ARG A 24 -4.65 -18.15 9.67
C ARG A 24 -5.73 -18.83 8.83
N GLY A 25 -5.35 -19.89 8.11
CA GLY A 25 -6.25 -20.62 7.21
C GLY A 25 -6.32 -20.07 5.78
N ARG A 26 -5.70 -18.91 5.51
CA ARG A 26 -5.54 -18.39 4.14
C ARG A 26 -4.31 -18.99 3.47
N THR A 27 -4.37 -19.04 2.14
CA THR A 27 -3.23 -19.40 1.31
C THR A 27 -2.15 -18.32 1.36
N MET A 28 -0.92 -18.70 1.02
CA MET A 28 0.20 -17.74 0.92
C MET A 28 -0.10 -16.63 -0.09
N LEU A 29 -0.81 -16.95 -1.19
CA LEU A 29 -1.13 -15.97 -2.23
C LEU A 29 -2.12 -14.91 -1.70
N GLU A 30 -3.22 -15.34 -1.07
CA GLU A 30 -4.20 -14.43 -0.45
C GLU A 30 -3.56 -13.54 0.63
N PHE A 31 -2.68 -14.13 1.45
CA PHE A 31 -1.96 -13.36 2.45
C PHE A 31 -1.06 -12.31 1.81
N GLN A 32 -0.31 -12.68 0.77
CA GLN A 32 0.58 -11.75 0.10
C GLN A 32 -0.17 -10.65 -0.65
N GLU A 33 -1.33 -10.93 -1.27
CA GLU A 33 -2.20 -9.90 -1.87
C GLU A 33 -2.65 -8.89 -0.82
N LEU A 34 -3.12 -9.37 0.34
CA LEU A 34 -3.50 -8.50 1.46
C LEU A 34 -2.30 -7.65 1.92
N MET A 35 -1.12 -8.26 2.04
CA MET A 35 0.10 -7.53 2.41
C MET A 35 0.44 -6.44 1.40
N THR A 36 0.31 -6.71 0.09
CA THR A 36 0.52 -5.69 -0.95
C THR A 36 -0.46 -4.54 -0.83
N VAL A 37 -1.75 -4.81 -0.55
CA VAL A 37 -2.74 -3.76 -0.29
C VAL A 37 -2.32 -2.89 0.90
N PHE A 38 -1.92 -3.49 2.02
CA PHE A 38 -1.47 -2.73 3.19
C PHE A 38 -0.20 -1.93 2.94
N GLN A 39 0.75 -2.44 2.16
CA GLN A 39 1.94 -1.71 1.75
C GLN A 39 1.57 -0.49 0.88
N LEU A 40 0.61 -0.64 -0.04
CA LEU A 40 0.11 0.47 -0.87
C LEU A 40 -0.63 1.52 -0.04
N LEU A 41 -1.51 1.10 0.87
CA LEU A 41 -2.23 2.00 1.78
C LEU A 41 -1.28 2.74 2.73
N HIS A 42 -0.16 2.12 3.11
CA HIS A 42 0.88 2.79 3.86
C HIS A 42 1.59 3.81 2.97
N TRP A 43 2.07 3.39 1.80
CA TRP A 43 2.82 4.23 0.87
C TRP A 43 2.03 5.46 0.43
N ASN A 44 0.76 5.30 0.07
CA ASN A 44 -0.10 6.41 -0.30
C ASN A 44 -0.64 7.18 0.92
N GLY A 45 -0.24 6.87 2.15
CA GLY A 45 -0.67 7.59 3.36
C GLY A 45 -2.11 7.34 3.82
N SER A 46 -2.89 6.49 3.15
CA SER A 46 -4.27 6.18 3.55
C SER A 46 -4.35 5.55 4.93
N LEU A 47 -3.39 4.70 5.32
CA LEU A 47 -3.34 4.15 6.68
C LEU A 47 -3.18 5.23 7.75
N LYS A 48 -2.40 6.28 7.45
CA LYS A 48 -2.25 7.42 8.37
C LYS A 48 -3.57 8.16 8.51
N ALA A 49 -4.27 8.44 7.42
CA ALA A 49 -5.57 9.10 7.43
C ALA A 49 -6.65 8.27 8.17
N MET A 50 -6.67 6.94 7.98
CA MET A 50 -7.57 6.04 8.71
C MET A 50 -7.28 6.07 10.22
N ARG A 51 -6.00 6.06 10.60
CA ARG A 51 -5.58 6.18 12.01
C ARG A 51 -6.05 7.50 12.62
N GLU A 52 -5.92 8.61 11.90
CA GLU A 52 -6.39 9.94 12.35
C GLU A 52 -7.91 9.98 12.53
N ARG A 53 -8.64 9.22 11.70
CA ARG A 53 -10.10 9.01 11.80
C ARG A 53 -10.51 7.96 12.84
N GLN A 54 -9.58 7.50 13.68
CA GLN A 54 -9.81 6.50 14.73
C GLN A 54 -10.30 5.13 14.21
N CYS A 55 -9.99 4.77 12.96
CA CYS A 55 -10.24 3.41 12.49
C CYS A 55 -9.32 2.44 13.23
N SER A 56 -9.91 1.42 13.85
CA SER A 56 -9.16 0.36 14.50
C SER A 56 -8.51 -0.55 13.46
N ARG A 57 -7.44 -1.25 13.87
CA ARG A 57 -6.76 -2.20 12.97
C ARG A 57 -7.64 -3.37 12.57
N GLN A 58 -8.51 -3.83 13.47
CA GLN A 58 -9.44 -4.91 13.20
C GLN A 58 -10.43 -4.51 12.11
N GLU A 59 -10.97 -3.29 12.17
CA GLU A 59 -11.86 -2.75 11.14
C GLU A 59 -11.16 -2.63 9.79
N VAL A 60 -9.92 -2.10 9.77
CA VAL A 60 -9.14 -1.95 8.55
C VAL A 60 -8.83 -3.33 7.94
N VAL A 61 -8.34 -4.29 8.74
CA VAL A 61 -8.09 -5.66 8.25
C VAL A 61 -9.36 -6.30 7.74
N ALA A 62 -10.46 -6.27 8.50
CA ALA A 62 -11.73 -6.85 8.07
C ALA A 62 -12.23 -6.25 6.73
N HIS A 63 -12.05 -4.95 6.53
CA HIS A 63 -12.44 -4.27 5.30
C HIS A 63 -11.63 -4.73 4.08
N TYR A 64 -10.31 -4.85 4.21
CA TYR A 64 -9.43 -5.23 3.08
C TYR A 64 -9.25 -6.74 2.93
N SER A 65 -9.59 -7.54 3.94
CA SER A 65 -9.49 -9.00 3.94
C SER A 65 -10.28 -9.68 2.81
N HIS A 66 -11.29 -9.05 2.25
CA HIS A 66 -12.11 -9.62 1.16
C HIS A 66 -12.06 -8.77 -0.11
N ARG A 67 -11.23 -7.72 -0.14
CA ARG A 67 -11.08 -6.85 -1.30
C ARG A 67 -9.80 -7.22 -2.03
N ALA A 68 -9.95 -7.72 -3.25
CA ALA A 68 -8.81 -7.91 -4.14
C ALA A 68 -8.24 -6.54 -4.54
N LEU A 69 -6.97 -6.51 -4.92
CA LEU A 69 -6.37 -5.35 -5.60
C LEU A 69 -6.87 -5.30 -7.04
N ASP A 70 -8.08 -4.80 -7.19
CA ASP A 70 -8.82 -4.65 -8.44
C ASP A 70 -8.63 -3.26 -9.06
N ASP A 71 -9.22 -3.07 -10.23
CA ASP A 71 -9.10 -1.84 -11.01
C ASP A 71 -9.76 -0.64 -10.32
N ASP A 72 -10.83 -0.88 -9.56
CA ASP A 72 -11.50 0.16 -8.77
C ASP A 72 -10.59 0.69 -7.67
N MET A 73 -9.93 -0.20 -6.92
CA MET A 73 -8.99 0.22 -5.87
C MET A 73 -7.76 0.92 -6.47
N ARG A 74 -7.21 0.43 -7.59
CA ARG A 74 -6.11 1.12 -8.29
C ARG A 74 -6.53 2.52 -8.75
N SER A 75 -7.73 2.64 -9.32
CA SER A 75 -8.27 3.92 -9.80
C SER A 75 -8.47 4.90 -8.66
N GLN A 76 -8.99 4.45 -7.52
CA GLN A 76 -9.15 5.27 -6.32
C GLN A 76 -7.78 5.78 -5.80
N MET A 77 -6.78 4.89 -5.73
CA MET A 77 -5.43 5.29 -5.32
C MET A 77 -4.78 6.26 -6.32
N ALA A 78 -5.05 6.09 -7.62
CA ALA A 78 -4.58 7.01 -8.64
C ALA A 78 -5.20 8.40 -8.46
N LEU A 79 -6.50 8.50 -8.17
CA LEU A 79 -7.17 9.76 -7.87
C LEU A 79 -6.56 10.49 -6.66
N ASP A 80 -6.17 9.75 -5.62
CA ASP A 80 -5.48 10.35 -4.47
C ASP A 80 -4.13 11.00 -4.88
N TRP A 81 -3.42 10.39 -5.83
CA TRP A 81 -2.18 10.95 -6.40
C TRP A 81 -2.44 12.16 -7.32
N VAL A 82 -3.49 12.11 -8.13
CA VAL A 82 -3.93 13.26 -8.95
C VAL A 82 -4.29 14.46 -8.06
N ALA A 83 -4.99 14.23 -6.95
CA ALA A 83 -5.30 15.30 -5.99
C ALA A 83 -4.03 15.97 -5.45
N ARG A 84 -3.01 15.18 -5.07
CA ARG A 84 -1.70 15.68 -4.61
C ARG A 84 -0.95 16.45 -5.66
N GLU A 85 -1.02 16.01 -6.91
CA GLU A 85 -0.42 16.73 -8.04
C GLU A 85 -0.96 18.16 -8.11
N HIS A 86 -2.29 18.31 -8.03
CA HIS A 86 -2.93 19.61 -8.07
C HIS A 86 -2.64 20.47 -6.83
N GLU A 87 -2.62 19.88 -5.64
CA GLU A 87 -2.32 20.58 -4.39
C GLU A 87 -0.85 21.03 -4.29
N GLY A 88 0.08 20.23 -4.82
CA GLY A 88 1.53 20.45 -4.73
C GLY A 88 2.14 21.36 -5.79
N GLY A 89 1.33 21.88 -6.72
CA GLY A 89 1.82 22.72 -7.83
C GLY A 89 2.45 21.93 -8.99
N GLY A 90 2.19 20.61 -9.07
CA GLY A 90 2.62 19.73 -10.15
C GLY A 90 3.98 19.05 -9.97
N GLY A 91 4.22 17.99 -10.75
CA GLY A 91 5.45 17.22 -10.85
C GLY A 91 5.63 16.05 -9.88
N VAL A 92 4.77 15.90 -8.86
CA VAL A 92 4.93 14.83 -7.85
C VAL A 92 4.62 13.45 -8.43
N VAL A 93 3.61 13.33 -9.30
CA VAL A 93 3.27 12.05 -9.95
C VAL A 93 4.39 11.59 -10.87
N ALA A 94 4.95 12.49 -11.69
CA ALA A 94 6.07 12.16 -12.58
C ALA A 94 7.33 11.77 -11.79
N MET A 95 7.62 12.50 -10.70
CA MET A 95 8.74 12.19 -9.81
C MET A 95 8.58 10.81 -9.16
N GLU A 96 7.42 10.54 -8.55
CA GLU A 96 7.14 9.25 -7.89
C GLU A 96 7.12 8.10 -8.90
N LEU A 97 6.63 8.31 -10.12
CA LEU A 97 6.67 7.31 -11.18
C LEU A 97 8.12 6.91 -11.50
N GLY A 98 9.02 7.88 -11.68
CA GLY A 98 10.44 7.62 -11.90
C GLY A 98 11.15 6.96 -10.70
N LEU A 99 10.64 7.14 -9.47
CA LEU A 99 11.11 6.40 -8.30
C LEU A 99 10.61 4.95 -8.31
N ALA A 100 9.33 4.74 -8.60
CA ALA A 100 8.72 3.41 -8.67
C ALA A 100 9.36 2.53 -9.77
N GLU A 101 9.67 3.10 -10.93
CA GLU A 101 10.36 2.38 -12.01
C GLU A 101 11.77 1.92 -11.61
N ARG A 102 12.55 2.78 -10.96
CA ARG A 102 13.89 2.44 -10.45
C ARG A 102 13.82 1.40 -9.34
N GLU A 103 12.84 1.51 -8.45
CA GLU A 103 12.61 0.53 -7.39
C GLU A 103 12.26 -0.85 -7.96
N LEU A 104 11.37 -0.90 -8.96
CA LEU A 104 10.97 -2.13 -9.64
C LEU A 104 12.17 -2.80 -10.32
N GLU A 105 12.97 -2.02 -11.06
CA GLU A 105 14.16 -2.57 -11.73
C GLU A 105 15.19 -3.09 -10.71
N THR A 106 15.41 -2.34 -9.63
CA THR A 106 16.32 -2.77 -8.56
C THR A 106 15.83 -4.06 -7.89
N ALA A 107 14.52 -4.17 -7.63
CA ALA A 107 13.94 -5.38 -7.06
C ALA A 107 14.07 -6.57 -8.02
N ARG A 108 13.85 -6.35 -9.33
CA ARG A 108 13.98 -7.36 -10.38
C ARG A 108 15.41 -7.91 -10.47
N LEU A 109 16.41 -7.03 -10.51
CA LEU A 109 17.82 -7.42 -10.58
C LEU A 109 18.29 -8.16 -9.32
N ALA A 110 17.72 -7.85 -8.16
CA ALA A 110 18.03 -8.49 -6.88
C ALA A 110 17.21 -9.77 -6.61
N GLY A 111 16.31 -10.18 -7.52
CA GLY A 111 15.44 -11.35 -7.31
C GLY A 111 14.47 -11.19 -6.13
N ARG A 112 14.08 -9.94 -5.82
CA ARG A 112 13.15 -9.63 -4.72
C ARG A 112 11.70 -9.72 -5.19
N GLU A 113 10.79 -9.68 -4.22
CA GLU A 113 9.35 -9.55 -4.43
C GLU A 113 9.03 -8.35 -5.35
N LEU A 114 8.18 -8.56 -6.37
CA LEU A 114 7.90 -7.56 -7.41
C LEU A 114 6.48 -6.99 -7.40
N ARG A 115 5.52 -7.59 -6.67
CA ARG A 115 4.12 -7.13 -6.72
C ARG A 115 4.02 -5.70 -6.21
N PHE A 116 4.58 -5.40 -5.04
CA PHE A 116 4.47 -4.05 -4.50
C PHE A 116 5.05 -2.96 -5.44
N PRO A 117 6.30 -3.04 -5.91
CA PRO A 117 6.84 -2.02 -6.82
C PRO A 117 6.13 -2.00 -8.19
N LYS A 118 5.62 -3.13 -8.68
CA LYS A 118 4.78 -3.17 -9.90
C LYS A 118 3.48 -2.40 -9.69
N GLU A 119 2.74 -2.68 -8.63
CA GLU A 119 1.45 -2.05 -8.38
C GLU A 119 1.60 -0.54 -8.10
N LYS A 120 2.69 -0.11 -7.43
CA LYS A 120 3.03 1.32 -7.32
C LYS A 120 3.15 1.97 -8.70
N LYS A 121 3.95 1.38 -9.59
CA LYS A 121 4.15 1.89 -10.95
C LYS A 121 2.82 1.97 -11.69
N ASP A 122 2.00 0.92 -11.67
CA ASP A 122 0.74 0.87 -12.40
C ASP A 122 -0.25 1.94 -11.92
N ILE A 123 -0.37 2.13 -10.60
CA ILE A 123 -1.20 3.20 -10.01
C ILE A 123 -0.70 4.59 -10.44
N LEU A 124 0.62 4.82 -10.43
CA LEU A 124 1.20 6.10 -10.86
C LEU A 124 1.05 6.33 -12.36
N MET A 125 1.11 5.28 -13.19
CA MET A 125 0.81 5.38 -14.61
C MET A 125 -0.65 5.79 -14.86
N LEU A 126 -1.60 5.21 -14.10
CA LEU A 126 -3.01 5.61 -14.15
C LEU A 126 -3.18 7.08 -13.75
N ALA A 127 -2.50 7.52 -12.68
CA ALA A 127 -2.56 8.92 -12.24
C ALA A 127 -1.94 9.86 -13.29
N HIS A 128 -0.77 9.51 -13.85
CA HIS A 128 -0.08 10.29 -14.86
C HIS A 128 -0.93 10.48 -16.12
N ALA A 129 -1.62 9.43 -16.56
CA ALA A 129 -2.52 9.49 -17.72
C ALA A 129 -3.70 10.47 -17.51
N GLN A 130 -4.13 10.70 -16.27
CA GLN A 130 -5.21 11.63 -15.95
C GLN A 130 -4.72 13.09 -15.85
N VAL A 131 -3.48 13.31 -15.39
CA VAL A 131 -2.88 14.65 -15.26
C VAL A 131 -2.38 15.19 -16.60
N CYS A 132 -1.84 14.32 -17.45
CA CYS A 132 -1.35 14.65 -18.79
C CYS A 132 -2.23 13.96 -19.86
N PRO A 133 -3.48 14.40 -20.06
CA PRO A 133 -4.30 13.92 -21.17
C PRO A 133 -3.59 14.29 -22.49
N GLN A 134 -3.43 13.30 -23.38
CA GLN A 134 -2.87 13.49 -24.72
C GLN A 134 -3.73 14.39 -25.59
#